data_AF-A0AB33QK86-F1
#
_entry.id   AF-A0AB33QK86-F1
#
_cell.length_a   1.000
_cell.length_b   1.000
_cell.length_c   1.000
_cell.angle_alpha   90.00
_cell.angle_beta   90.00
_cell.angle_gamma   90.00
#
_symmetry.space_group_name_H-M   'P 1'
#
loop_
_entity.id
_entity.type
_entity.pdbx_description
1 polymer ?
#
loop_
_entity_poly.entity_id
_entity_poly.type
_entity_poly.pdbx_seq_one_letter_code
_entity_poly.pdbx_strand_id
1 'polypeptide(L)' 'MKRDWDLIRKILLKLEEKADNTSFLENDVFDGVSPAIVNYHYKLLEQAGLITLEDLSDLDGENYVALSLTWQGH' A
#
# COMPACT_ATOMS: atom_id res chain seq x y z
N MET A 1 0.74 -5.45 14.51
CA MET A 1 -0.45 -4.60 14.70
C MET A 1 -1.71 -5.39 14.33
N LYS A 2 -2.91 -4.93 14.72
CA LYS A 2 -4.16 -5.60 14.30
C LYS A 2 -4.49 -5.18 12.85
N ARG A 3 -5.06 -6.09 12.05
CA ARG A 3 -5.54 -5.78 10.70
C ARG A 3 -6.65 -4.75 10.77
N ASP A 4 -6.48 -3.67 10.02
CA ASP A 4 -7.50 -2.64 9.81
C ASP A 4 -8.15 -2.85 8.43
N TRP A 5 -9.37 -3.39 8.43
CA TRP A 5 -10.10 -3.69 7.21
C TRP A 5 -10.57 -2.45 6.45
N ASP A 6 -10.81 -1.34 7.15
CA ASP A 6 -11.20 -0.09 6.50
C ASP A 6 -10.01 0.52 5.76
N LEU A 7 -8.82 0.47 6.36
CA LEU A 7 -7.59 0.90 5.69
C LEU A 7 -7.25 0.00 4.51
N ILE A 8 -7.34 -1.32 4.67
CA ILE A 8 -7.13 -2.28 3.55
C ILE A 8 -8.05 -1.94 2.38
N ARG A 9 -9.35 -1.76 2.64
CA ARG A 9 -10.32 -1.43 1.59
C ARG A 9 -9.99 -0.11 0.91
N LYS A 10 -9.60 0.92 1.67
CA LYS A 10 -9.20 2.22 1.11
C LYS A 10 -7.97 2.11 0.22
N ILE A 11 -6.98 1.31 0.59
CA ILE A 11 -5.76 1.08 -0.20
C ILE A 11 -6.12 0.45 -1.55
N LEU A 12 -6.89 -0.65 -1.52
CA LEU A 12 -7.26 -1.37 -2.74
C LEU A 12 -8.08 -0.49 -3.69
N LEU A 13 -9.06 0.26 -3.17
CA LEU A 13 -9.86 1.18 -3.97
C LEU A 13 -9.01 2.31 -4.57
N LYS A 14 -8.07 2.89 -3.83
CA LYS A 14 -7.17 3.91 -4.39
C LYS A 14 -6.28 3.35 -5.50
N LEU A 15 -5.78 2.12 -5.35
CA LEU A 15 -4.99 1.47 -6.40
C LEU A 15 -5.83 1.15 -7.64
N GLU A 16 -7.10 0.79 -7.46
CA GLU A 16 -8.06 0.60 -8.55
C GLU A 16 -8.37 1.91 -9.29
N GLU A 17 -8.64 2.99 -8.55
CA GLU A 17 -8.95 4.32 -9.10
C GLU A 17 -7.78 4.96 -9.84
N LYS A 18 -6.55 4.68 -9.41
CA LYS A 18 -5.32 5.27 -9.92
C LYS A 18 -5.14 5.04 -11.42
N ALA A 19 -5.72 3.97 -11.99
CA ALA A 19 -5.83 3.64 -13.43
C ALA A 19 -4.49 3.51 -14.21
N ASP A 20 -3.40 4.11 -13.75
CA ASP A 20 -2.06 3.99 -14.29
C ASP A 20 -1.22 3.01 -13.46
N ASN A 21 -0.46 2.13 -14.12
CA ASN A 21 0.45 1.19 -13.45
C ASN A 21 1.89 1.74 -13.38
N THR A 22 2.05 3.07 -13.43
CA THR A 22 3.35 3.72 -13.61
C THR A 22 3.76 4.64 -12.47
N SER A 23 2.81 5.34 -11.84
CA SER A 23 3.07 6.12 -10.63
C SER A 23 2.97 5.27 -9.37
N PHE A 24 3.48 5.76 -8.25
CA PHE A 24 3.37 5.07 -6.95
C PHE A 24 2.25 5.67 -6.11
N LEU A 25 1.60 4.82 -5.30
CA LEU A 25 0.76 5.23 -4.20
C LEU A 25 1.61 5.30 -2.93
N GLU A 26 2.03 6.51 -2.58
CA GLU A 26 2.85 6.81 -1.39
C GLU A 26 2.12 6.40 -0.10
N ASN A 27 2.87 6.17 0.97
CA ASN A 27 2.34 5.72 2.27
C ASN A 27 1.77 6.85 3.15
N ASP A 28 1.91 8.11 2.74
CA ASP A 28 1.50 9.30 3.49
C ASP A 28 0.18 9.93 2.99
N VAL A 29 -0.42 9.36 1.94
CA VAL A 29 -1.65 9.86 1.29
C VAL A 29 -2.95 9.56 2.04
N PHE A 30 -2.87 8.89 3.19
CA PHE A 30 -4.03 8.45 3.98
C PHE A 30 -4.20 9.32 5.23
N ASP A 31 -5.06 10.33 5.14
CA ASP A 31 -5.34 11.26 6.24
C ASP A 31 -5.69 10.55 7.56
N GLY A 32 -5.04 10.98 8.64
CA GLY A 32 -5.26 10.45 9.99
C GLY A 32 -4.64 9.07 10.24
N VAL A 33 -3.87 8.52 9.30
CA VAL A 33 -3.14 7.27 9.44
C VAL A 33 -1.65 7.57 9.28
N SER A 34 -0.81 7.05 10.18
CA SER A 34 0.63 7.29 10.05
C SER A 34 1.24 6.40 8.95
N PRO A 35 2.32 6.86 8.27
CA PRO A 35 2.99 6.09 7.22
C PRO A 35 3.42 4.69 7.66
N ALA A 36 3.88 4.54 8.92
CA ALA A 36 4.24 3.23 9.48
C ALA A 36 3.06 2.24 9.51
N ILE A 37 1.84 2.72 9.75
CA ILE A 37 0.63 1.88 9.71
C ILE A 37 0.33 1.49 8.27
N VAL A 38 0.47 2.40 7.31
CA VAL A 38 0.23 2.11 5.90
C VAL A 38 1.27 1.12 5.36
N ASN A 39 2.55 1.33 5.65
CA ASN A 39 3.67 0.42 5.36
C ASN A 39 3.39 -1.01 5.83
N TYR A 40 2.94 -1.16 7.09
CA TYR A 40 2.56 -2.45 7.64
C TYR A 40 1.46 -3.15 6.81
N HIS A 41 0.45 -2.39 6.36
CA HIS A 41 -0.64 -2.94 5.55
C HIS A 41 -0.22 -3.22 4.11
N TYR A 42 0.66 -2.40 3.51
CA TYR A 42 1.24 -2.69 2.21
C TYR A 42 2.00 -4.02 2.21
N LYS A 43 2.85 -4.26 3.20
CA LYS A 43 3.54 -5.56 3.35
C LYS A 43 2.57 -6.72 3.51
N LEU A 44 1.49 -6.56 4.29
CA LEU A 44 0.48 -7.62 4.42
C LEU A 44 -0.23 -7.93 3.09
N LEU A 45 -0.55 -6.91 2.30
CA LEU A 45 -1.24 -7.07 1.02
C LEU A 45 -0.32 -7.66 -0.05
N GLU A 46 0.94 -7.24 -0.09
CA GLU A 46 1.99 -7.83 -0.95
C GLU A 46 2.21 -9.32 -0.60
N GLN A 47 2.35 -9.65 0.69
CA GLN A 47 2.49 -11.04 1.15
C GLN A 47 1.27 -11.90 0.82
N ALA A 48 0.08 -11.31 0.78
CA ALA A 48 -1.15 -11.97 0.33
C ALA A 48 -1.26 -12.06 -1.20
N GLY A 49 -0.34 -11.45 -1.94
CA GLY A 49 -0.33 -11.41 -3.40
C GLY A 49 -1.41 -10.53 -4.00
N LEU A 50 -1.94 -9.54 -3.26
CA LEU A 50 -3.03 -8.66 -3.70
C LEU A 50 -2.53 -7.39 -4.40
N ILE A 51 -1.34 -6.93 -4.06
CA ILE A 51 -0.73 -5.72 -4.64
C ILE A 51 0.73 -5.97 -5.01
N THR A 52 1.25 -5.14 -5.90
CA THR A 52 2.68 -5.00 -6.19
C THR A 52 3.24 -3.80 -5.44
N LEU A 53 4.42 -3.99 -4.83
CA LEU A 53 5.08 -3.08 -3.92
C LEU A 53 6.50 -2.77 -4.43
N GLU A 54 6.97 -1.54 -4.21
CA GLU A 54 8.40 -1.20 -4.24
C GLU A 54 8.90 -0.83 -2.83
N ASP A 55 10.11 -1.29 -2.51
CA ASP A 55 10.82 -0.98 -1.27
C ASP A 55 11.81 0.17 -1.51
N LEU A 56 11.45 1.34 -0.98
CA LEU A 56 12.26 2.56 -1.05
C LEU A 56 12.89 2.88 0.31
N SER A 57 13.00 1.89 1.21
CA SER A 57 13.60 2.06 2.52
C SER A 57 15.07 2.47 2.42
N ASP A 58 15.49 3.32 3.35
CA ASP A 58 16.85 3.83 3.41
C ASP A 58 17.38 3.81 4.86
N LEU A 59 18.39 4.61 5.16
CA LEU A 59 18.96 4.70 6.51
C LEU A 59 18.03 5.39 7.51
N ASP A 60 17.04 6.16 7.04
CA ASP A 60 16.09 6.89 7.88
C ASP A 60 14.84 6.07 8.23
N GLY A 61 14.57 4.99 7.49
CA GLY A 61 13.61 3.97 7.91
C GLY A 61 12.91 3.24 6.77
N GLU A 62 11.86 2.51 7.15
CA GLU A 62 11.02 1.77 6.22
C GLU A 62 10.18 2.73 5.37
N ASN A 63 10.26 2.59 4.04
CA ASN A 63 9.43 3.33 3.11
C ASN A 63 8.93 2.42 2.00
N TYR A 64 7.65 2.09 2.03
CA TYR A 64 7.00 1.21 1.07
C TYR A 64 6.01 1.97 0.23
N VAL A 65 6.03 1.73 -1.08
CA VAL A 65 5.09 2.35 -2.02
C VAL A 65 4.38 1.28 -2.85
N ALA A 66 3.09 1.46 -3.09
CA ALA A 66 2.30 0.50 -3.85
C ALA A 66 2.19 0.93 -5.32
N LEU A 67 2.42 -0.01 -6.25
CA LEU A 67 2.41 0.28 -7.70
C LEU A 67 1.03 0.03 -8.32
N SER A 68 0.47 -1.16 -8.09
CA SER A 68 -0.77 -1.61 -8.71
C SER A 68 -1.40 -2.79 -7.94
N LEU A 69 -2.66 -3.09 -8.26
CA LEU A 69 -3.29 -4.36 -7.90
C LEU A 69 -2.66 -5.51 -8.71
N THR A 70 -2.64 -6.71 -8.13
CA THR A 70 -2.45 -7.95 -8.89
C THR A 70 -3.80 -8.44 -9.42
N TRP A 71 -3.79 -9.50 -10.24
CA TRP A 71 -5.02 -10.16 -10.66
C TRP A 71 -5.87 -10.70 -9.49
N GLN A 72 -5.24 -11.08 -8.37
CA GLN A 72 -5.94 -11.57 -7.19
C GLN A 72 -6.49 -10.42 -6.32
N GLY A 73 -5.98 -9.20 -6.52
CA GLY A 73 -6.43 -7.98 -5.84
C GLY A 73 -7.60 -7.28 -6.52
N HIS A 74 -7.87 -7.57 -7.80
CA HIS A 74 -9.11 -7.20 -8.52
C HIS A 74 -10.26 -8.16 -8.18
#